data_AF-L9M433-F1
#
_entry.id   AF-L9M433-F1
#
_cell.length_a   1.000
_cell.length_b   1.000
_cell.length_c   1.000
_cell.angle_alpha   90.00
_cell.angle_beta   90.00
_cell.angle_gamma   90.00
#
_symmetry.space_group_name_H-M   'P 1'
#
loop_
_entity.id
_entity.type
_entity.pdbx_description
1 polymer ?
#
loop_
_entity_poly.entity_id
_entity_poly.type
_entity_poly.pdbx_seq_one_letter_code
_entity_poly.pdbx_strand_id
1 'polypeptide(L)'
;MSLSFLFRCSGPDSNTIPFDATSEKMGVFEKYNNQIYASVPSNGDYLIREADAKTFYLPNDHYQYRQLGADQKNVYCGNILLKGVQPQKLKTIGNSYFTDGKETWYCSPMTERNENLSVIQEVFQIILQNFGIGSKPQSYLYPYFKLEQGDQPYLVNADIDTASNGILTYYRGKLLPDAHSHQLRLVSGEENHIFRADGTNVYFNNTRLSLKDNQKLYTLDIENSNNQSYLFNPIDGMVYVNQFAFDPQFAPYHLLSKYGDHSNHALFYNDTGIYYFDVNKEKMVRAGDNPFLGQSFKEIAPAIFSNGQQLLYLQAREYRSSKGSSSSRVTRILKLDEPQVSTWQRLGNVNYNSGSVWKNGNAFYYFDQLGDSQLIRATVYHIRDPQTIQSLLKTQPRTDDIRQWIDEQKMVEAKHITLVEAKTENRSDKYWGFIAPLIFVVIFSALIWLFKRFNLNFAPFYIRNHKLIVSNLMLTAYPIAQIQQVEFSINRTTHTKGYIGHFRIVQHNGKRSMSFNFSSKLSLNVDSQAELNQYIEQLQQQLAQHGIHSILKK
;
A
#
# COMPACT_ATOMS: atom_id res chain seq x y z
N MET A 1 -6.12 8.72 10.82
CA MET A 1 -6.75 10.06 10.94
C MET A 1 -6.67 10.73 9.59
N SER A 2 -7.81 10.94 8.93
CA SER A 2 -7.83 11.56 7.59
C SER A 2 -7.58 13.06 7.70
N LEU A 3 -6.63 13.58 6.94
CA LEU A 3 -6.33 15.03 6.86
C LEU A 3 -7.47 15.88 6.28
N SER A 4 -8.58 15.26 5.85
CA SER A 4 -9.79 15.91 5.32
C SER A 4 -10.41 16.96 6.25
N PHE A 5 -10.09 16.92 7.55
CA PHE A 5 -10.77 17.72 8.55
C PHE A 5 -10.23 19.15 8.71
N LEU A 6 -9.03 19.48 8.22
CA LEU A 6 -8.40 20.73 8.61
C LEU A 6 -8.73 21.93 7.71
N PHE A 7 -9.11 21.75 6.44
CA PHE A 7 -9.52 22.87 5.58
C PHE A 7 -10.49 22.43 4.48
N ARG A 8 -11.77 22.23 4.83
CA ARG A 8 -12.85 22.05 3.85
C ARG A 8 -13.37 23.45 3.47
N CYS A 9 -12.93 23.98 2.32
CA CYS A 9 -13.41 25.26 1.77
C CYS A 9 -14.51 25.10 0.71
N SER A 10 -15.02 23.88 0.50
CA SER A 10 -16.13 23.61 -0.42
C SER A 10 -17.48 23.90 0.27
N GLY A 11 -18.34 24.66 -0.42
CA GLY A 11 -19.77 24.69 -0.12
C GLY A 11 -20.42 23.31 -0.28
N PRO A 12 -21.73 23.17 0.01
CA PRO A 12 -22.44 21.90 -0.09
C PRO A 12 -22.63 21.51 -1.56
N ASP A 13 -21.59 20.99 -2.21
CA ASP A 13 -21.69 20.42 -3.55
C ASP A 13 -22.03 18.92 -3.49
N SER A 14 -23.03 18.56 -4.29
CA SER A 14 -23.85 17.34 -4.40
C SER A 14 -23.15 15.98 -4.59
N ASN A 15 -21.83 15.88 -4.40
CA ASN A 15 -21.07 14.66 -4.71
C ASN A 15 -20.83 13.74 -3.50
N THR A 16 -21.47 14.01 -2.35
CA THR A 16 -21.33 13.20 -1.14
C THR A 16 -22.69 12.92 -0.53
N ILE A 17 -22.92 11.67 -0.13
CA ILE A 17 -24.10 11.28 0.63
C ILE A 17 -23.90 11.72 2.09
N PRO A 18 -24.84 12.48 2.69
CA PRO A 18 -24.80 12.79 4.13
C PRO A 18 -24.81 11.52 4.98
N PHE A 19 -24.09 11.53 6.10
CA PHE A 19 -23.96 10.34 6.96
C PHE A 19 -25.30 9.80 7.50
N ASP A 20 -26.27 10.69 7.70
CA ASP A 20 -27.62 10.43 8.19
C ASP A 20 -28.67 10.30 7.07
N ALA A 21 -28.25 10.33 5.81
CA ALA A 21 -29.17 10.23 4.69
C ALA A 21 -29.76 8.82 4.57
N THR A 22 -31.07 8.75 4.37
CA THR A 22 -31.73 7.54 3.91
C THR A 22 -31.46 7.35 2.41
N SER A 23 -30.96 6.19 2.04
CA SER A 23 -30.61 5.82 0.68
C SER A 23 -30.99 4.38 0.37
N GLU A 24 -31.09 4.05 -0.91
CA GLU A 24 -31.35 2.69 -1.38
C GLU A 24 -30.03 2.02 -1.74
N LYS A 25 -29.66 0.95 -1.02
CA LYS A 25 -28.42 0.21 -1.22
C LYS A 25 -28.62 -1.00 -2.14
N MET A 26 -27.71 -1.15 -3.09
CA MET A 26 -27.68 -2.21 -4.09
C MET A 26 -26.24 -2.68 -4.25
N GLY A 27 -25.83 -3.71 -3.51
CA GLY A 27 -24.46 -4.21 -3.58
C GLY A 27 -23.45 -3.17 -3.07
N VAL A 28 -22.53 -2.72 -3.92
CA VAL A 28 -21.62 -1.60 -3.59
C VAL A 28 -22.20 -0.24 -3.97
N PHE A 29 -23.37 -0.20 -4.62
CA PHE A 29 -24.01 1.01 -5.11
C PHE A 29 -25.03 1.55 -4.11
N GLU A 30 -25.23 2.86 -4.18
CA GLU A 30 -26.18 3.58 -3.35
C GLU A 30 -26.91 4.62 -4.18
N LYS A 31 -28.23 4.56 -4.18
CA LYS A 31 -29.09 5.54 -4.85
C LYS A 31 -29.54 6.58 -3.83
N TYR A 32 -29.18 7.83 -4.11
CA TYR A 32 -29.50 8.98 -3.27
C TYR A 32 -29.81 10.18 -4.16
N ASN A 33 -30.90 10.90 -3.84
CA ASN A 33 -31.33 12.11 -4.56
C ASN A 33 -31.39 11.96 -6.10
N ASN A 34 -31.93 10.83 -6.58
CA ASN A 34 -32.01 10.47 -8.01
C ASN A 34 -30.64 10.41 -8.72
N GLN A 35 -29.59 10.09 -7.98
CA GLN A 35 -28.23 9.86 -8.44
C GLN A 35 -27.72 8.50 -7.94
N ILE A 36 -26.75 7.92 -8.65
CA ILE A 36 -26.11 6.66 -8.26
C ILE A 36 -24.68 6.94 -7.81
N TYR A 37 -24.33 6.37 -6.66
CA TYR A 37 -22.99 6.38 -6.12
C TYR A 37 -22.47 4.94 -6.03
N ALA A 38 -21.16 4.74 -6.18
CA ALA A 38 -20.52 3.46 -5.83
C ALA A 38 -19.54 3.65 -4.69
N SER A 39 -19.60 2.75 -3.72
CA SER A 39 -18.68 2.69 -2.60
C SER A 39 -17.41 1.97 -3.01
N VAL A 40 -16.28 2.65 -2.84
CA VAL A 40 -14.94 2.13 -3.13
C VAL A 40 -14.20 2.01 -1.79
N PRO A 41 -14.06 0.80 -1.22
CA PRO A 41 -13.30 0.57 0.00
C PRO A 41 -11.92 1.26 -0.02
N SER A 42 -11.55 1.85 1.12
CA SER A 42 -10.35 2.69 1.31
C SER A 42 -10.32 4.01 0.53
N ASN A 43 -11.37 4.35 -0.23
CA ASN A 43 -11.47 5.62 -0.94
C ASN A 43 -12.81 6.35 -0.68
N GLY A 44 -13.88 5.66 -0.27
CA GLY A 44 -15.21 6.20 -0.02
C GLY A 44 -16.07 6.25 -1.29
N ASP A 45 -17.19 6.97 -1.25
CA ASP A 45 -18.17 6.92 -2.35
C ASP A 45 -17.85 7.85 -3.52
N TYR A 46 -18.30 7.45 -4.71
CA TYR A 46 -18.14 8.16 -5.97
C TYR A 46 -19.47 8.30 -6.70
N LEU A 47 -19.85 9.52 -7.04
CA LEU A 47 -20.98 9.78 -7.94
C LEU A 47 -20.67 9.24 -9.34
N ILE A 48 -21.59 8.46 -9.91
CA ILE A 48 -21.59 8.01 -11.30
C ILE A 48 -22.49 8.95 -12.10
N ARG A 49 -21.91 9.94 -12.77
CA ARG A 49 -22.68 11.00 -13.43
C ARG A 49 -23.48 10.50 -14.63
N GLU A 50 -22.97 9.46 -15.28
CA GLU A 50 -23.52 8.85 -16.47
C GLU A 50 -24.69 7.88 -16.16
N ALA A 51 -24.86 7.50 -14.89
CA ALA A 51 -25.86 6.52 -14.48
C ALA A 51 -27.27 7.08 -14.47
N ASP A 52 -28.19 6.36 -15.10
CA ASP A 52 -29.62 6.63 -14.99
C ASP A 52 -30.19 5.95 -13.73
N ALA A 53 -30.38 6.74 -12.68
CA ALA A 53 -30.91 6.25 -11.41
C ALA A 53 -32.31 5.63 -11.48
N LYS A 54 -33.09 5.91 -12.54
CA LYS A 54 -34.43 5.32 -12.70
C LYS A 54 -34.38 3.89 -13.21
N THR A 55 -33.41 3.59 -14.08
CA THR A 55 -33.27 2.29 -14.73
C THR A 55 -32.10 1.47 -14.21
N PHE A 56 -31.39 1.98 -13.19
CA PHE A 56 -30.25 1.31 -12.58
C PHE A 56 -30.66 0.00 -11.90
N TYR A 57 -29.85 -1.05 -12.09
CA TYR A 57 -30.05 -2.37 -11.49
C TYR A 57 -28.72 -3.11 -11.30
N LEU A 58 -28.74 -4.13 -10.46
CA LEU A 58 -27.67 -5.13 -10.38
C LEU A 58 -27.97 -6.28 -11.33
N PRO A 59 -27.06 -6.64 -12.24
CA PRO A 59 -27.23 -7.81 -13.10
C PRO A 59 -27.24 -9.13 -12.30
N ASN A 60 -26.58 -9.16 -11.14
CA ASN A 60 -26.50 -10.29 -10.23
C ASN A 60 -26.17 -9.77 -8.82
N ASP A 61 -26.91 -10.22 -7.81
CA ASP A 61 -26.76 -9.79 -6.41
C ASP A 61 -25.74 -10.62 -5.61
N HIS A 62 -25.20 -11.68 -6.19
CA HIS A 62 -24.18 -12.53 -5.58
C HIS A 62 -22.92 -11.73 -5.23
N TYR A 63 -22.23 -12.12 -4.15
CA TYR A 63 -21.10 -11.36 -3.60
C TYR A 63 -19.97 -11.09 -4.61
N GLN A 64 -19.85 -11.94 -5.64
CA GLN A 64 -18.88 -11.81 -6.74
C GLN A 64 -19.26 -10.74 -7.78
N TYR A 65 -20.48 -10.20 -7.76
CA TYR A 65 -21.02 -9.27 -8.77
C TYR A 65 -21.66 -8.01 -8.17
N ARG A 66 -21.67 -7.85 -6.84
CA ARG A 66 -22.24 -6.67 -6.17
C ARG A 66 -21.66 -5.32 -6.63
N GLN A 67 -20.49 -5.36 -7.27
CA GLN A 67 -19.78 -4.23 -7.87
C GLN A 67 -20.09 -4.02 -9.36
N LEU A 68 -20.81 -4.94 -10.00
CA LEU A 68 -21.27 -4.83 -11.38
C LEU A 68 -22.66 -4.18 -11.38
N GLY A 69 -22.78 -3.00 -11.95
CA GLY A 69 -24.03 -2.28 -12.08
C GLY A 69 -24.38 -2.02 -13.54
N ALA A 70 -25.65 -1.83 -13.86
CA ALA A 70 -26.07 -1.47 -15.20
C ALA A 70 -27.29 -0.55 -15.16
N ASP A 71 -27.48 0.23 -16.22
CA ASP A 71 -28.72 0.96 -16.49
C ASP A 71 -29.20 0.61 -17.91
N GLN A 72 -30.21 1.31 -18.42
CA GLN A 72 -30.73 1.04 -19.76
C GLN A 72 -29.69 1.16 -20.89
N LYS A 73 -28.60 1.92 -20.70
CA LYS A 73 -27.61 2.25 -21.75
C LYS A 73 -26.18 1.82 -21.43
N ASN A 74 -25.83 1.72 -20.15
CA ASN A 74 -24.47 1.62 -19.69
C ASN A 74 -24.27 0.47 -18.69
N VAL A 75 -23.02 -0.02 -18.61
CA VAL A 75 -22.57 -1.01 -17.61
C VAL A 75 -21.38 -0.44 -16.85
N TYR A 76 -21.30 -0.74 -15.56
CA TYR A 76 -20.34 -0.16 -14.63
C TYR A 76 -19.64 -1.22 -13.80
N CYS A 77 -18.32 -1.07 -13.59
CA CYS A 77 -17.56 -1.78 -12.56
C CYS A 77 -17.21 -0.81 -11.44
N GLY A 78 -17.88 -0.93 -10.30
CA GLY A 78 -17.91 0.13 -9.29
C GLY A 78 -18.34 1.45 -9.93
N ASN A 79 -17.57 2.52 -9.75
CA ASN A 79 -17.87 3.81 -10.35
C ASN A 79 -17.35 4.00 -11.79
N ILE A 80 -16.81 2.97 -12.43
CA ILE A 80 -16.19 3.07 -13.75
C ILE A 80 -17.14 2.58 -14.85
N LEU A 81 -17.42 3.45 -15.82
CA LEU A 81 -18.18 3.11 -17.03
C LEU A 81 -17.39 2.20 -17.97
N LEU A 82 -17.98 1.06 -18.34
CA LEU A 82 -17.42 0.09 -19.27
C LEU A 82 -17.97 0.31 -20.67
N LYS A 83 -17.18 0.97 -21.52
CA LYS A 83 -17.61 1.34 -22.87
C LYS A 83 -17.77 0.11 -23.77
N GLY A 84 -18.86 0.09 -24.54
CA GLY A 84 -19.10 -0.92 -25.58
C GLY A 84 -19.82 -2.18 -25.13
N VAL A 85 -20.20 -2.28 -23.84
CA VAL A 85 -20.99 -3.40 -23.30
C VAL A 85 -22.48 -3.09 -23.45
N GLN A 86 -23.26 -4.02 -24.01
CA GLN A 86 -24.71 -3.92 -24.20
C GLN A 86 -25.47 -4.39 -22.94
N PRO A 87 -26.13 -3.50 -22.17
CA PRO A 87 -26.79 -3.89 -20.93
C PRO A 87 -27.91 -4.92 -21.14
N GLN A 88 -28.62 -4.87 -22.27
CA GLN A 88 -29.77 -5.73 -22.53
C GLN A 88 -29.39 -7.20 -22.76
N LYS A 89 -28.11 -7.47 -23.06
CA LYS A 89 -27.59 -8.82 -23.29
C LYS A 89 -26.63 -9.28 -22.20
N LEU A 90 -26.48 -8.48 -21.14
CA LEU A 90 -25.51 -8.70 -20.09
C LEU A 90 -25.80 -10.01 -19.34
N LYS A 91 -24.78 -10.85 -19.20
CA LYS A 91 -24.83 -12.14 -18.51
C LYS A 91 -23.57 -12.33 -17.69
N THR A 92 -23.73 -12.75 -16.45
CA THR A 92 -22.62 -13.18 -15.60
C THR A 92 -22.26 -14.64 -15.92
N ILE A 93 -20.97 -14.97 -15.96
CA ILE A 93 -20.49 -16.29 -16.43
C ILE A 93 -19.62 -17.05 -15.41
N GLY A 94 -19.45 -16.51 -14.21
CA GLY A 94 -18.73 -17.13 -13.09
C GLY A 94 -17.55 -16.26 -12.62
N ASN A 95 -17.22 -16.31 -11.32
CA ASN A 95 -16.04 -15.66 -10.73
C ASN A 95 -15.78 -14.23 -11.22
N SER A 96 -16.81 -13.39 -11.15
CA SER A 96 -16.71 -11.97 -11.52
C SER A 96 -16.43 -11.69 -13.00
N TYR A 97 -16.52 -12.70 -13.86
CA TYR A 97 -16.55 -12.54 -15.31
C TYR A 97 -17.98 -12.38 -15.81
N PHE A 98 -18.15 -11.58 -16.86
CA PHE A 98 -19.44 -11.35 -17.51
C PHE A 98 -19.26 -11.04 -19.00
N THR A 99 -20.33 -11.15 -19.76
CA THR A 99 -20.34 -10.90 -21.20
C THR A 99 -21.69 -10.34 -21.66
N ASP A 100 -21.70 -9.60 -22.76
CA ASP A 100 -22.91 -9.23 -23.50
C ASP A 100 -23.10 -10.06 -24.78
N GLY A 101 -22.30 -11.12 -24.94
CA GLY A 101 -22.22 -11.95 -26.14
C GLY A 101 -21.28 -11.44 -27.23
N LYS A 102 -20.80 -10.19 -27.15
CA LYS A 102 -19.77 -9.63 -28.04
C LYS A 102 -18.45 -9.43 -27.30
N GLU A 103 -18.51 -8.85 -26.12
CA GLU A 103 -17.38 -8.52 -25.28
C GLU A 103 -17.43 -9.36 -23.99
N THR A 104 -16.27 -9.77 -23.51
CA THR A 104 -16.12 -10.44 -22.21
C THR A 104 -15.23 -9.60 -21.32
N TRP A 105 -15.62 -9.47 -20.05
CA TRP A 105 -14.96 -8.61 -19.09
C TRP A 105 -14.84 -9.32 -17.74
N TYR A 106 -13.84 -8.89 -16.99
CA TYR A 106 -13.69 -9.17 -15.57
C TYR A 106 -13.88 -7.88 -14.78
N CYS A 107 -14.60 -7.95 -13.66
CA CYS A 107 -14.74 -6.84 -12.72
C CYS A 107 -14.54 -7.36 -11.30
N SER A 108 -13.38 -7.13 -10.69
CA SER A 108 -12.99 -7.67 -9.39
C SER A 108 -13.99 -7.36 -8.28
N PRO A 109 -14.29 -8.29 -7.35
CA PRO A 109 -15.14 -8.03 -6.19
C PRO A 109 -14.43 -7.27 -5.05
N MET A 110 -13.12 -7.05 -5.19
CA MET A 110 -12.25 -6.36 -4.23
C MET A 110 -11.61 -5.14 -4.87
N THR A 111 -11.32 -4.11 -4.07
CA THR A 111 -10.60 -2.93 -4.54
C THR A 111 -9.10 -3.10 -4.44
N GLU A 112 -8.38 -2.51 -5.39
CA GLU A 112 -6.93 -2.41 -5.40
C GLU A 112 -6.51 -0.96 -5.57
N ARG A 113 -5.27 -0.64 -5.19
CA ARG A 113 -4.70 0.70 -5.39
C ARG A 113 -4.59 0.97 -6.89
N ASN A 114 -5.01 2.15 -7.31
CA ASN A 114 -4.92 2.57 -8.70
C ASN A 114 -3.46 2.91 -9.06
N GLU A 115 -2.77 1.98 -9.71
CA GLU A 115 -1.37 2.14 -10.11
C GLU A 115 -1.17 3.24 -11.17
N ASN A 116 -2.21 3.58 -11.92
CA ASN A 116 -2.15 4.66 -12.92
C ASN A 116 -2.19 6.06 -12.31
N LEU A 117 -2.56 6.19 -11.03
CA LEU A 117 -2.54 7.46 -10.32
C LEU A 117 -1.21 7.59 -9.57
N SER A 118 -0.31 8.40 -10.12
CA SER A 118 0.94 8.69 -9.41
C SER A 118 0.67 9.45 -8.11
N VAL A 119 1.55 9.29 -7.11
CA VAL A 119 1.43 9.95 -5.80
C VAL A 119 1.35 11.46 -5.93
N ILE A 120 2.11 12.05 -6.87
CA ILE A 120 2.11 13.50 -7.11
C ILE A 120 0.78 13.96 -7.70
N GLN A 121 0.22 13.20 -8.65
CA GLN A 121 -1.09 13.50 -9.22
C GLN A 121 -2.20 13.33 -8.19
N GLU A 122 -2.14 12.31 -7.34
CA GLU A 122 -3.06 12.09 -6.23
C GLU A 122 -3.07 13.30 -5.30
N VAL A 123 -1.89 13.75 -4.85
CA VAL A 123 -1.74 14.94 -4.00
C VAL A 123 -2.32 16.20 -4.66
N PHE A 124 -2.03 16.41 -5.95
CA PHE A 124 -2.57 17.55 -6.69
C PHE A 124 -4.10 17.49 -6.80
N GLN A 125 -4.68 16.31 -7.04
CA GLN A 125 -6.13 16.13 -7.07
C GLN A 125 -6.77 16.35 -5.70
N ILE A 126 -6.15 15.90 -4.60
CA ILE A 126 -6.59 16.21 -3.22
C ILE A 126 -6.61 17.73 -3.01
N ILE A 127 -5.58 18.45 -3.44
CA ILE A 127 -5.54 19.91 -3.37
C ILE A 127 -6.73 20.51 -4.11
N LEU A 128 -6.90 20.17 -5.39
CA LEU A 128 -8.00 20.71 -6.20
C LEU A 128 -9.38 20.38 -5.62
N GLN A 129 -9.55 19.17 -5.08
CA GLN A 129 -10.78 18.75 -4.41
C GLN A 129 -11.05 19.61 -3.16
N ASN A 130 -10.05 19.85 -2.31
CA ASN A 130 -10.20 20.67 -1.11
C ASN A 130 -10.56 22.13 -1.43
N PHE A 131 -10.13 22.62 -2.60
CA PHE A 131 -10.50 23.93 -3.14
C PHE A 131 -11.84 23.94 -3.90
N GLY A 132 -12.56 22.81 -3.99
CA GLY A 132 -13.86 22.72 -4.66
C GLY A 132 -13.80 22.82 -6.19
N ILE A 133 -12.61 22.71 -6.79
CA ILE A 133 -12.38 22.89 -8.23
C ILE A 133 -11.96 21.59 -8.93
N GLY A 134 -11.67 20.53 -8.18
CA GLY A 134 -11.27 19.23 -8.68
C GLY A 134 -12.21 18.11 -8.26
N SER A 135 -12.21 17.04 -9.04
CA SER A 135 -12.85 15.80 -8.63
C SER A 135 -12.00 15.06 -7.59
N LYS A 136 -12.66 14.24 -6.78
CA LYS A 136 -12.01 13.34 -5.83
C LYS A 136 -11.03 12.39 -6.54
N PRO A 137 -9.83 12.16 -6.00
CA PRO A 137 -8.85 11.27 -6.62
C PRO A 137 -9.23 9.80 -6.48
N GLN A 138 -9.22 9.09 -7.61
CA GLN A 138 -9.45 7.64 -7.67
C GLN A 138 -8.20 6.85 -7.26
N SER A 139 -7.86 6.86 -5.98
CA SER A 139 -6.69 6.17 -5.42
C SER A 139 -6.87 4.66 -5.30
N TYR A 140 -8.10 4.19 -5.18
CA TYR A 140 -8.47 2.77 -5.25
C TYR A 140 -9.57 2.59 -6.26
N LEU A 141 -9.70 1.41 -6.85
CA LEU A 141 -10.81 1.04 -7.74
C LEU A 141 -11.04 -0.47 -7.69
N TYR A 142 -12.16 -0.93 -8.21
CA TYR A 142 -12.36 -2.35 -8.50
C TYR A 142 -11.63 -2.67 -9.82
N PRO A 143 -10.56 -3.49 -9.85
CA PRO A 143 -9.89 -3.84 -11.09
C PRO A 143 -10.86 -4.35 -12.15
N TYR A 144 -10.72 -3.85 -13.37
CA TYR A 144 -11.56 -4.25 -14.49
C TYR A 144 -10.70 -4.48 -15.72
N PHE A 145 -10.96 -5.58 -16.42
CA PHE A 145 -10.19 -5.97 -17.59
C PHE A 145 -11.12 -6.44 -18.69
N LYS A 146 -10.92 -5.89 -19.89
CA LYS A 146 -11.52 -6.41 -21.12
C LYS A 146 -10.68 -7.59 -21.59
N LEU A 147 -11.32 -8.73 -21.85
CA LEU A 147 -10.65 -9.88 -22.43
C LEU A 147 -10.56 -9.71 -23.95
N GLU A 148 -9.55 -10.32 -24.57
CA GLU A 148 -9.43 -10.33 -26.02
C GLU A 148 -10.55 -11.15 -26.64
N GLN A 149 -11.01 -10.75 -27.82
CA GLN A 149 -12.04 -11.49 -28.56
C GLN A 149 -11.42 -12.75 -29.17
N GLY A 150 -12.17 -13.85 -29.13
CA GLY A 150 -11.83 -15.07 -29.84
C GLY A 150 -13.08 -15.70 -30.44
N ASP A 151 -12.89 -16.72 -31.27
CA ASP A 151 -13.98 -17.37 -32.00
C ASP A 151 -14.91 -18.19 -31.11
N GLN A 152 -14.42 -18.57 -29.92
CA GLN A 152 -15.16 -19.34 -28.93
C GLN A 152 -15.49 -18.49 -27.70
N PRO A 153 -16.64 -18.73 -27.03
CA PRO A 153 -16.97 -18.04 -25.79
C PRO A 153 -16.00 -18.46 -24.67
N TYR A 154 -15.78 -17.56 -23.72
CA TYR A 154 -15.03 -17.87 -22.50
C TYR A 154 -15.88 -18.74 -21.57
N LEU A 155 -15.29 -19.84 -21.12
CA LEU A 155 -15.81 -20.73 -20.08
C LEU A 155 -15.02 -20.48 -18.79
N VAL A 156 -15.75 -20.29 -17.69
CA VAL A 156 -15.14 -20.09 -16.37
C VAL A 156 -14.92 -21.44 -15.69
N ASN A 157 -13.69 -21.68 -15.24
CA ASN A 157 -13.38 -22.73 -14.29
C ASN A 157 -13.34 -22.11 -12.88
N ALA A 158 -14.40 -22.38 -12.12
CA ALA A 158 -14.61 -21.81 -10.79
C ALA A 158 -13.55 -22.25 -9.77
N ASP A 159 -13.08 -23.49 -9.87
CA ASP A 159 -12.18 -24.13 -8.88
C ASP A 159 -10.79 -23.49 -8.86
N ILE A 160 -10.34 -22.96 -10.00
CA ILE A 160 -9.01 -22.35 -10.15
C ILE A 160 -9.06 -20.87 -10.53
N ASP A 161 -10.26 -20.28 -10.56
CA ASP A 161 -10.54 -18.87 -10.80
C ASP A 161 -10.09 -18.35 -12.17
N THR A 162 -10.31 -19.15 -13.22
CA THR A 162 -9.88 -18.83 -14.59
C THR A 162 -11.02 -18.78 -15.59
N ALA A 163 -10.84 -18.03 -16.67
CA ALA A 163 -11.72 -18.02 -17.82
C ALA A 163 -10.91 -18.33 -19.09
N SER A 164 -11.37 -19.29 -19.90
CA SER A 164 -10.67 -19.67 -21.14
C SER A 164 -11.63 -19.84 -22.30
N ASN A 165 -11.20 -19.45 -23.50
CA ASN A 165 -11.89 -19.74 -24.75
C ASN A 165 -11.20 -20.88 -25.54
N GLY A 166 -10.33 -21.65 -24.89
CA GLY A 166 -9.53 -22.72 -25.51
C GLY A 166 -8.20 -22.25 -26.11
N ILE A 167 -8.05 -20.96 -26.44
CA ILE A 167 -6.79 -20.38 -26.96
C ILE A 167 -6.15 -19.48 -25.92
N LEU A 168 -6.91 -18.54 -25.38
CA LEU A 168 -6.50 -17.59 -24.35
C LEU A 168 -7.10 -18.02 -23.01
N THR A 169 -6.30 -17.89 -21.95
CA THR A 169 -6.73 -18.19 -20.59
C THR A 169 -6.40 -17.00 -19.70
N TYR A 170 -7.36 -16.58 -18.88
CA TYR A 170 -7.23 -15.46 -17.98
C TYR A 170 -7.41 -15.91 -16.54
N TYR A 171 -6.60 -15.38 -15.64
CA TYR A 171 -6.79 -15.46 -14.19
C TYR A 171 -7.07 -14.04 -13.69
N ARG A 172 -8.22 -13.85 -13.04
CA ARG A 172 -8.74 -12.54 -12.58
C ARG A 172 -8.64 -11.43 -13.63
N GLY A 173 -9.04 -11.74 -14.86
CA GLY A 173 -9.06 -10.80 -15.99
C GLY A 173 -7.71 -10.51 -16.63
N LYS A 174 -6.59 -11.03 -16.10
CA LYS A 174 -5.25 -10.88 -16.68
C LYS A 174 -4.82 -12.18 -17.37
N LEU A 175 -4.17 -12.05 -18.53
CA LEU A 175 -3.77 -13.19 -19.35
C LEU A 175 -2.76 -14.09 -18.61
N LEU A 176 -2.94 -15.41 -18.74
CA LEU A 176 -1.92 -16.41 -18.43
C LEU A 176 -1.19 -16.75 -19.74
N PRO A 177 0.07 -16.32 -19.89
CA PRO A 177 0.78 -16.47 -21.16
C PRO A 177 1.04 -17.95 -21.48
N ASP A 178 0.70 -18.34 -22.72
CA ASP A 178 0.90 -19.68 -23.28
C ASP A 178 0.27 -20.82 -22.45
N ALA A 179 -0.82 -20.54 -21.74
CA ALA A 179 -1.45 -21.50 -20.83
C ALA A 179 -2.27 -22.57 -21.56
N HIS A 180 -2.03 -23.84 -21.23
CA HIS A 180 -2.83 -24.97 -21.71
C HIS A 180 -4.08 -25.16 -20.84
N SER A 181 -5.15 -24.47 -21.20
CA SER A 181 -6.39 -24.37 -20.39
C SER A 181 -6.94 -25.70 -19.87
N HIS A 182 -6.98 -26.74 -20.71
CA HIS A 182 -7.54 -28.04 -20.37
C HIS A 182 -6.73 -28.82 -19.31
N GLN A 183 -5.46 -28.49 -19.11
CA GLN A 183 -4.57 -29.14 -18.14
C GLN A 183 -4.27 -28.24 -16.94
N LEU A 184 -4.77 -27.00 -16.95
CA LEU A 184 -4.52 -26.03 -15.90
C LEU A 184 -5.15 -26.50 -14.58
N ARG A 185 -4.34 -26.53 -13.54
CA ARG A 185 -4.71 -26.93 -12.18
C ARG A 185 -3.93 -26.11 -11.16
N LEU A 186 -4.40 -26.12 -9.92
CA LEU A 186 -3.56 -25.70 -8.80
C LEU A 186 -2.42 -26.72 -8.61
N VAL A 187 -1.27 -26.22 -8.17
CA VAL A 187 -0.19 -27.10 -7.67
C VAL A 187 -0.64 -27.72 -6.35
N SER A 188 -0.31 -28.99 -6.12
CA SER A 188 -0.65 -29.67 -4.85
C SER A 188 0.05 -29.04 -3.66
N GLY A 189 -0.53 -29.12 -2.47
CA GLY A 189 0.10 -28.67 -1.23
C GLY A 189 -0.90 -28.01 -0.29
N GLU A 190 -0.42 -27.62 0.88
CA GLU A 190 -1.22 -26.98 1.92
C GLU A 190 -1.55 -25.53 1.50
N GLU A 191 -2.84 -25.15 1.66
CA GLU A 191 -3.41 -23.81 1.42
C GLU A 191 -3.07 -23.09 0.09
N ASN A 192 -2.73 -23.84 -0.98
CA ASN A 192 -2.37 -23.23 -2.25
C ASN A 192 -3.57 -22.68 -3.04
N HIS A 193 -3.57 -21.36 -3.26
CA HIS A 193 -4.49 -20.66 -4.15
C HIS A 193 -3.78 -19.82 -5.23
N ILE A 194 -2.45 -19.86 -5.27
CA ILE A 194 -1.61 -18.90 -6.00
C ILE A 194 -0.80 -19.57 -7.11
N PHE A 195 -0.22 -20.74 -6.85
CA PHE A 195 0.56 -21.47 -7.84
C PHE A 195 -0.32 -22.38 -8.69
N ARG A 196 -0.19 -22.25 -10.02
CA ARG A 196 -0.90 -23.06 -11.01
C ARG A 196 0.09 -23.71 -11.96
N ALA A 197 -0.27 -24.84 -12.52
CA ALA A 197 0.50 -25.50 -13.57
C ALA A 197 -0.44 -26.13 -14.59
N ASP A 198 0.03 -26.25 -15.83
CA ASP A 198 -0.78 -26.68 -16.97
C ASP A 198 -0.21 -27.90 -17.71
N GLY A 199 0.59 -28.72 -17.01
CA GLY A 199 1.29 -29.86 -17.60
C GLY A 199 2.58 -29.48 -18.33
N THR A 200 2.83 -28.19 -18.60
CA THR A 200 4.08 -27.73 -19.23
C THR A 200 4.72 -26.56 -18.48
N ASN A 201 3.94 -25.54 -18.18
CA ASN A 201 4.32 -24.29 -17.56
C ASN A 201 3.81 -24.21 -16.11
N VAL A 202 4.49 -23.39 -15.32
CA VAL A 202 4.11 -23.09 -13.94
C VAL A 202 3.93 -21.59 -13.80
N TYR A 203 2.95 -21.18 -13.01
CA TYR A 203 2.53 -19.80 -12.85
C TYR A 203 2.46 -19.43 -11.37
N PHE A 204 2.96 -18.25 -11.02
CA PHE A 204 2.66 -17.54 -9.78
C PHE A 204 1.73 -16.38 -10.12
N ASN A 205 0.48 -16.41 -9.64
CA ASN A 205 -0.57 -15.50 -10.12
C ASN A 205 -0.63 -15.50 -11.66
N ASN A 206 -0.34 -14.36 -12.32
CA ASN A 206 -0.33 -14.22 -13.77
C ASN A 206 1.07 -14.33 -14.40
N THR A 207 2.10 -14.56 -13.59
CA THR A 207 3.50 -14.61 -14.04
C THR A 207 3.91 -16.05 -14.32
N ARG A 208 4.31 -16.35 -15.56
CA ARG A 208 4.93 -17.64 -15.89
C ARG A 208 6.34 -17.71 -15.29
N LEU A 209 6.60 -18.76 -14.53
CA LEU A 209 7.90 -19.05 -13.93
C LEU A 209 8.83 -19.70 -14.94
N SER A 210 10.14 -19.51 -14.76
CA SER A 210 11.17 -20.27 -15.47
C SER A 210 11.32 -21.67 -14.86
N LEU A 211 10.22 -22.43 -14.88
CA LEU A 211 10.09 -23.77 -14.33
C LEU A 211 9.11 -24.57 -15.21
N LYS A 212 9.47 -25.82 -15.52
CA LYS A 212 8.57 -26.75 -16.20
C LYS A 212 7.78 -27.55 -15.19
N ASP A 213 6.49 -27.73 -15.47
CA ASP A 213 5.65 -28.60 -14.66
C ASP A 213 6.13 -30.04 -14.78
N ASN A 214 6.11 -30.75 -13.67
CA ASN A 214 6.46 -32.17 -13.57
C ASN A 214 5.44 -32.95 -12.73
N GLN A 215 4.31 -32.34 -12.38
CA GLN A 215 3.23 -32.90 -11.56
C GLN A 215 3.61 -33.28 -10.12
N LYS A 216 4.88 -33.21 -9.74
CA LYS A 216 5.39 -33.49 -8.39
C LYS A 216 5.69 -32.22 -7.60
N LEU A 217 5.56 -31.05 -8.23
CA LEU A 217 5.68 -29.76 -7.57
C LEU A 217 4.69 -29.67 -6.41
N TYR A 218 5.11 -29.09 -5.29
CA TYR A 218 4.20 -28.84 -4.19
C TYR A 218 4.49 -27.53 -3.47
N THR A 219 3.45 -26.93 -2.88
CA THR A 219 3.60 -25.76 -2.02
C THR A 219 3.93 -26.16 -0.59
N LEU A 220 4.71 -25.31 0.07
CA LEU A 220 5.01 -25.43 1.49
C LEU A 220 4.26 -24.34 2.24
N ASP A 221 3.43 -24.73 3.21
CA ASP A 221 2.97 -23.81 4.23
C ASP A 221 4.04 -23.72 5.32
N ILE A 222 4.48 -22.50 5.59
CA ILE A 222 5.50 -22.19 6.59
C ILE A 222 4.88 -21.15 7.50
N GLU A 223 4.78 -21.48 8.78
CA GLU A 223 4.24 -20.58 9.79
C GLU A 223 5.01 -19.25 9.77
N ASN A 224 4.28 -18.15 9.95
CA ASN A 224 4.85 -16.79 9.96
C ASN A 224 5.62 -16.41 8.67
N SER A 225 5.26 -17.00 7.52
CA SER A 225 5.86 -16.72 6.19
C SER A 225 5.66 -15.30 5.65
N ASN A 226 5.03 -14.36 6.38
CA ASN A 226 4.95 -12.94 6.01
C ASN A 226 4.48 -12.67 4.56
N ASN A 227 3.43 -13.35 4.09
CA ASN A 227 2.90 -13.30 2.72
C ASN A 227 3.86 -13.85 1.63
N GLN A 228 4.79 -14.72 2.00
CA GLN A 228 5.63 -15.46 1.05
C GLN A 228 4.98 -16.81 0.73
N SER A 229 4.75 -17.09 -0.54
CA SER A 229 4.28 -18.40 -0.98
C SER A 229 5.46 -19.21 -1.50
N TYR A 230 5.66 -20.41 -0.95
CA TYR A 230 6.77 -21.29 -1.28
C TYR A 230 6.31 -22.40 -2.22
N LEU A 231 7.09 -22.65 -3.27
CA LEU A 231 6.93 -23.75 -4.21
C LEU A 231 8.23 -24.55 -4.26
N PHE A 232 8.12 -25.87 -4.07
CA PHE A 232 9.24 -26.79 -4.06
C PHE A 232 9.19 -27.75 -5.24
N ASN A 233 10.34 -27.96 -5.88
CA ASN A 233 10.53 -28.99 -6.88
C ASN A 233 11.32 -30.17 -6.29
N PRO A 234 10.68 -31.31 -5.99
CA PRO A 234 11.36 -32.43 -5.36
C PRO A 234 12.32 -33.20 -6.27
N ILE A 235 12.31 -32.94 -7.58
CA ILE A 235 13.18 -33.65 -8.53
C ILE A 235 14.62 -33.15 -8.43
N ASP A 236 14.81 -31.83 -8.36
CA ASP A 236 16.12 -31.18 -8.31
C ASP A 236 16.39 -30.44 -6.99
N GLY A 237 15.40 -30.40 -6.10
CA GLY A 237 15.46 -29.68 -4.83
C GLY A 237 15.38 -28.16 -4.97
N MET A 238 14.88 -27.65 -6.11
CA MET A 238 14.72 -26.21 -6.31
C MET A 238 13.61 -25.62 -5.44
N VAL A 239 13.83 -24.39 -4.99
CA VAL A 239 12.88 -23.60 -4.21
C VAL A 239 12.54 -22.33 -4.99
N TYR A 240 11.25 -22.00 -5.00
CA TYR A 240 10.73 -20.75 -5.52
C TYR A 240 9.93 -20.05 -4.42
N VAL A 241 10.10 -18.73 -4.32
CA VAL A 241 9.38 -17.88 -3.37
C VAL A 241 8.67 -16.81 -4.18
N ASN A 242 7.34 -16.83 -4.14
CA ASN A 242 6.50 -16.08 -5.05
C ASN A 242 6.88 -16.35 -6.52
N GLN A 243 7.30 -15.33 -7.26
CA GLN A 243 7.76 -15.46 -8.65
C GLN A 243 9.28 -15.68 -8.79
N PHE A 244 10.02 -15.68 -7.68
CA PHE A 244 11.49 -15.68 -7.69
C PHE A 244 12.04 -17.09 -7.43
N ALA A 245 13.02 -17.50 -8.24
CA ALA A 245 13.74 -18.76 -8.03
C ALA A 245 14.94 -18.56 -7.09
N PHE A 246 15.26 -19.57 -6.31
CA PHE A 246 16.58 -19.68 -5.69
C PHE A 246 17.65 -19.96 -6.76
N ASP A 247 18.92 -19.80 -6.40
CA ASP A 247 20.03 -20.00 -7.33
C ASP A 247 20.29 -21.50 -7.54
N PRO A 248 20.12 -22.03 -8.76
CA PRO A 248 20.28 -23.46 -9.03
C PRO A 248 21.67 -24.01 -8.73
N GLN A 249 22.71 -23.16 -8.64
CA GLN A 249 24.06 -23.60 -8.28
C GLN A 249 24.12 -24.23 -6.87
N PHE A 250 23.20 -23.86 -5.97
CA PHE A 250 23.16 -24.36 -4.60
C PHE A 250 22.01 -25.35 -4.36
N ALA A 251 21.28 -25.77 -5.39
CA ALA A 251 20.36 -26.89 -5.27
C ALA A 251 21.14 -28.22 -5.08
N PRO A 252 20.57 -29.24 -4.41
CA PRO A 252 19.22 -29.28 -3.85
C PRO A 252 19.14 -28.53 -2.51
N TYR A 253 18.00 -27.88 -2.28
CA TYR A 253 17.67 -27.24 -1.02
C TYR A 253 16.76 -28.11 -0.17
N HIS A 254 16.93 -28.02 1.15
CA HIS A 254 16.07 -28.67 2.13
C HIS A 254 15.54 -27.64 3.11
N LEU A 255 14.23 -27.66 3.38
CA LEU A 255 13.64 -26.82 4.42
C LEU A 255 14.18 -27.25 5.78
N LEU A 256 14.66 -26.31 6.58
CA LEU A 256 15.21 -26.59 7.90
C LEU A 256 14.14 -26.92 8.93
N SER A 257 13.06 -26.14 8.96
CA SER A 257 11.87 -26.37 9.79
C SER A 257 10.67 -25.67 9.17
N LYS A 258 9.49 -26.25 9.35
CA LYS A 258 8.20 -25.63 8.99
C LYS A 258 7.61 -24.74 10.10
N TYR A 259 8.14 -24.86 11.32
CA TYR A 259 7.64 -24.14 12.49
C TYR A 259 8.23 -22.74 12.58
N GLY A 260 7.36 -21.75 12.79
CA GLY A 260 7.68 -20.34 12.52
C GLY A 260 7.74 -19.44 13.74
N ASP A 261 7.31 -19.88 14.92
CA ASP A 261 7.15 -18.98 16.09
C ASP A 261 8.47 -18.41 16.61
N HIS A 262 9.59 -19.09 16.33
CA HIS A 262 10.95 -18.65 16.65
C HIS A 262 11.80 -18.36 15.40
N SER A 263 11.15 -18.11 14.25
CA SER A 263 11.86 -17.71 13.05
C SER A 263 11.14 -16.59 12.29
N ASN A 264 11.88 -15.53 11.96
CA ASN A 264 11.42 -14.48 11.06
C ASN A 264 11.59 -14.83 9.57
N HIS A 265 12.24 -15.95 9.25
CA HIS A 265 12.61 -16.33 7.89
C HIS A 265 12.48 -17.85 7.71
N ALA A 266 11.90 -18.32 6.61
CA ALA A 266 12.08 -19.71 6.21
C ALA A 266 13.57 -19.95 5.89
N LEU A 267 14.18 -20.91 6.57
CA LEU A 267 15.58 -21.28 6.34
C LEU A 267 15.66 -22.56 5.53
N PHE A 268 16.44 -22.51 4.46
CA PHE A 268 16.78 -23.65 3.62
C PHE A 268 18.26 -23.95 3.76
N TYR A 269 18.65 -25.21 3.65
CA TYR A 269 20.04 -25.62 3.71
C TYR A 269 20.40 -26.58 2.58
N ASN A 270 21.69 -26.63 2.29
CA ASN A 270 22.33 -27.67 1.48
C ASN A 270 23.68 -28.03 2.14
N ASP A 271 24.53 -28.79 1.45
CA ASP A 271 25.84 -29.17 2.00
C ASP A 271 26.81 -28.00 2.23
N THR A 272 26.59 -26.87 1.56
CA THR A 272 27.49 -25.72 1.58
C THR A 272 27.03 -24.58 2.47
N GLY A 273 25.74 -24.46 2.81
CA GLY A 273 25.26 -23.28 3.53
C GLY A 273 23.80 -23.29 3.97
N ILE A 274 23.46 -22.22 4.68
CA ILE A 274 22.10 -21.83 5.07
C ILE A 274 21.67 -20.64 4.23
N TYR A 275 20.43 -20.65 3.75
CA TYR A 275 19.85 -19.71 2.82
C TYR A 275 18.46 -19.27 3.26
N TYR A 276 18.08 -18.06 2.89
CA TYR A 276 16.75 -17.51 3.12
C TYR A 276 16.36 -16.55 1.99
N PHE A 277 15.08 -16.21 1.89
CA PHE A 277 14.61 -15.19 0.96
C PHE A 277 14.53 -13.83 1.66
N ASP A 278 15.28 -12.85 1.15
CA ASP A 278 15.22 -11.45 1.60
C ASP A 278 14.10 -10.74 0.84
N VAL A 279 12.96 -10.51 1.51
CA VAL A 279 11.77 -9.89 0.91
C VAL A 279 12.02 -8.50 0.34
N ASN A 280 12.99 -7.76 0.87
CA ASN A 280 13.27 -6.39 0.42
C ASN A 280 14.16 -6.37 -0.82
N LYS A 281 15.00 -7.40 -0.98
CA LYS A 281 15.86 -7.58 -2.15
C LYS A 281 15.24 -8.49 -3.21
N GLU A 282 14.11 -9.13 -2.88
CA GLU A 282 13.38 -10.07 -3.73
C GLU A 282 14.28 -11.21 -4.26
N LYS A 283 15.17 -11.72 -3.43
CA LYS A 283 16.11 -12.78 -3.82
C LYS A 283 16.55 -13.65 -2.67
N MET A 284 17.06 -14.82 -3.03
CA MET A 284 17.78 -15.70 -2.12
C MET A 284 19.08 -15.04 -1.63
N VAL A 285 19.38 -15.22 -0.34
CA VAL A 285 20.59 -14.77 0.33
C VAL A 285 21.16 -15.92 1.16
N ARG A 286 22.49 -16.12 1.07
CA ARG A 286 23.22 -17.02 1.95
C ARG A 286 23.45 -16.36 3.31
N ALA A 287 23.01 -17.00 4.38
CA ALA A 287 23.20 -16.55 5.76
C ALA A 287 24.55 -17.00 6.36
N GLY A 288 25.05 -18.17 5.96
CA GLY A 288 26.30 -18.71 6.50
C GLY A 288 26.54 -20.16 6.11
N ASP A 289 27.58 -20.77 6.69
CA ASP A 289 27.90 -22.18 6.52
C ASP A 289 26.82 -23.07 7.18
N ASN A 290 26.64 -24.30 6.69
CA ASN A 290 25.65 -25.22 7.26
C ASN A 290 26.20 -25.88 8.55
N PRO A 291 25.68 -25.56 9.75
CA PRO A 291 26.16 -26.17 11.00
C PRO A 291 25.64 -27.61 11.21
N PHE A 292 24.72 -28.07 10.37
CA PHE A 292 24.15 -29.43 10.43
C PHE A 292 24.93 -30.43 9.56
N LEU A 293 25.90 -29.97 8.76
CA LEU A 293 26.62 -30.79 7.79
C LEU A 293 27.32 -31.99 8.44
N GLY A 294 27.11 -33.18 7.86
CA GLY A 294 27.73 -34.43 8.33
C GLY A 294 27.23 -34.90 9.70
N GLN A 295 26.18 -34.28 10.24
CA GLN A 295 25.63 -34.59 11.56
C GLN A 295 24.16 -35.03 11.47
N SER A 296 23.78 -36.04 12.25
CA SER A 296 22.42 -36.60 12.23
C SER A 296 21.49 -35.88 13.21
N PHE A 297 21.28 -34.58 13.03
CA PHE A 297 20.32 -33.82 13.81
C PHE A 297 18.88 -34.24 13.50
N LYS A 298 18.05 -34.33 14.54
CA LYS A 298 16.60 -34.49 14.43
C LYS A 298 15.92 -33.32 15.12
N GLU A 299 14.86 -32.79 14.50
CA GLU A 299 13.98 -31.82 15.16
C GLU A 299 13.18 -32.53 16.27
N ILE A 300 13.57 -32.32 17.53
CA ILE A 300 12.96 -32.98 18.71
C ILE A 300 11.80 -32.17 19.31
N ALA A 301 11.77 -30.87 19.00
CA ALA A 301 10.68 -29.94 19.26
C ALA A 301 10.72 -28.86 18.16
N PRO A 302 9.62 -28.12 17.90
CA PRO A 302 9.59 -27.03 16.93
C PRO A 302 10.83 -26.13 16.97
N ALA A 303 11.55 -26.09 15.86
CA ALA A 303 12.79 -25.34 15.66
C ALA A 303 13.95 -25.68 16.61
N ILE A 304 13.92 -26.86 17.27
CA ILE A 304 14.95 -27.35 18.19
C ILE A 304 15.43 -28.72 17.72
N PHE A 305 16.73 -28.81 17.44
CA PHE A 305 17.37 -29.94 16.80
C PHE A 305 18.42 -30.56 17.72
N SER A 306 18.44 -31.89 17.81
CA SER A 306 19.49 -32.60 18.56
C SER A 306 20.02 -33.81 17.79
N ASN A 307 21.32 -34.05 17.90
CA ASN A 307 22.00 -35.27 17.47
C ASN A 307 22.43 -36.16 18.66
N GLY A 308 21.96 -35.84 19.87
CA GLY A 308 22.32 -36.51 21.12
C GLY A 308 23.55 -35.93 21.83
N GLN A 309 24.48 -35.28 21.11
CA GLN A 309 25.67 -34.63 21.69
C GLN A 309 25.53 -33.11 21.75
N GLN A 310 24.82 -32.54 20.78
CA GLN A 310 24.61 -31.12 20.60
C GLN A 310 23.12 -30.83 20.47
N LEU A 311 22.77 -29.60 20.82
CA LEU A 311 21.45 -29.04 20.63
C LEU A 311 21.60 -27.72 19.89
N LEU A 312 21.01 -27.65 18.70
CA LEU A 312 20.90 -26.46 17.88
C LEU A 312 19.44 -26.00 17.89
N TYR A 313 19.19 -24.71 17.79
CA TYR A 313 17.83 -24.20 17.74
C TYR A 313 17.76 -22.86 17.00
N LEU A 314 16.57 -22.54 16.49
CA LEU A 314 16.31 -21.23 15.91
C LEU A 314 15.87 -20.26 16.99
N GLN A 315 16.27 -18.99 16.86
CA GLN A 315 15.76 -17.91 17.69
C GLN A 315 15.53 -16.65 16.86
N ALA A 316 14.33 -16.08 16.96
CA ALA A 316 13.95 -14.85 16.29
C ALA A 316 14.23 -13.63 17.16
N ARG A 317 14.59 -12.51 16.51
CA ARG A 317 14.65 -11.19 17.13
C ARG A 317 14.14 -10.14 16.15
N GLU A 318 13.27 -9.26 16.62
CA GLU A 318 12.99 -8.01 15.93
C GLU A 318 13.71 -6.85 16.62
N TYR A 319 14.41 -6.04 15.83
CA TYR A 319 15.02 -4.80 16.29
C TYR A 319 14.33 -3.63 15.63
N ARG A 320 14.02 -2.59 16.40
CA ARG A 320 13.52 -1.33 15.87
C ARG A 320 14.41 -0.20 16.36
N SER A 321 14.81 0.68 15.45
CA SER A 321 15.55 1.88 15.82
C SER A 321 14.72 2.73 16.80
N SER A 322 15.38 3.41 17.73
CA SER A 322 14.71 4.29 18.71
C SER A 322 13.90 5.42 18.06
N LYS A 323 14.27 5.84 16.85
CA LYS A 323 13.55 6.85 16.05
C LYS A 323 12.41 6.26 15.22
N GLY A 324 12.19 4.94 15.26
CA GLY A 324 11.16 4.24 14.48
C GLY A 324 11.39 4.20 12.97
N SER A 325 12.54 4.70 12.48
CA SER A 325 12.85 4.88 11.06
C SER A 325 13.47 3.66 10.39
N SER A 326 13.83 2.64 11.15
CA SER A 326 14.33 1.37 10.66
C SER A 326 13.86 0.24 11.58
N SER A 327 13.56 -0.91 11.00
CA SER A 327 13.43 -2.17 11.71
C SER A 327 14.25 -3.24 11.01
N SER A 328 14.71 -4.24 11.77
CA SER A 328 15.31 -5.43 11.19
C SER A 328 14.73 -6.67 11.83
N ARG A 329 14.43 -7.66 11.01
CA ARG A 329 14.05 -8.99 11.44
C ARG A 329 15.25 -9.90 11.34
N VAL A 330 15.47 -10.70 12.37
CA VAL A 330 16.62 -11.59 12.48
C VAL A 330 16.16 -12.99 12.86
N THR A 331 16.70 -14.01 12.20
CA THR A 331 16.65 -15.41 12.64
C THR A 331 18.09 -15.87 12.86
N ARG A 332 18.37 -16.47 14.03
CA ARG A 332 19.67 -17.07 14.32
C ARG A 332 19.56 -18.57 14.44
N ILE A 333 20.62 -19.28 14.04
CA ILE A 333 20.87 -20.66 14.46
C ILE A 333 21.85 -20.60 15.62
N LEU A 334 21.42 -21.07 16.78
CA LEU A 334 22.16 -21.05 18.03
C LEU A 334 22.55 -22.46 18.44
N LYS A 335 23.72 -22.61 19.06
CA LYS A 335 24.15 -23.83 19.75
C LYS A 335 24.03 -23.63 21.24
N LEU A 336 23.36 -24.56 21.93
CA LEU A 336 23.32 -24.58 23.39
C LEU A 336 24.75 -24.75 23.95
N ASP A 337 25.17 -23.82 24.79
CA ASP A 337 26.49 -23.76 25.44
C ASP A 337 26.37 -24.10 26.93
N GLU A 338 25.74 -25.23 27.20
CA GLU A 338 25.58 -25.81 28.53
C GLU A 338 25.89 -27.32 28.49
N PRO A 339 26.31 -27.92 29.63
CA PRO A 339 26.64 -29.35 29.67
C PRO A 339 25.46 -30.24 29.28
N GLN A 340 25.65 -31.06 28.24
CA GLN A 340 24.69 -32.06 27.77
C GLN A 340 25.26 -33.44 28.08
N VAL A 341 24.88 -33.99 29.24
CA VAL A 341 25.49 -35.21 29.81
C VAL A 341 24.62 -36.45 29.64
N SER A 342 23.42 -36.32 29.09
CA SER A 342 22.49 -37.42 28.85
C SER A 342 21.63 -37.17 27.61
N THR A 343 20.80 -38.15 27.24
CA THR A 343 19.79 -38.00 26.18
C THR A 343 18.67 -37.06 26.65
N TRP A 344 18.19 -36.20 25.76
CA TRP A 344 17.05 -35.32 26.00
C TRP A 344 15.76 -36.12 26.27
N GLN A 345 15.11 -35.83 27.40
CA GLN A 345 13.85 -36.47 27.80
C GLN A 345 12.76 -35.41 27.94
N ARG A 346 11.66 -35.56 27.20
CA ARG A 346 10.47 -34.71 27.34
C ARG A 346 9.68 -35.13 28.56
N LEU A 347 9.43 -34.20 29.48
CA LEU A 347 8.63 -34.44 30.69
C LEU A 347 7.14 -34.15 30.47
N GLY A 348 6.81 -33.24 29.55
CA GLY A 348 5.43 -32.98 29.16
C GLY A 348 5.26 -31.67 28.40
N ASN A 349 4.03 -31.40 27.97
CA ASN A 349 3.65 -30.18 27.27
C ASN A 349 3.21 -29.10 28.26
N VAL A 350 3.38 -27.85 27.87
CA VAL A 350 2.85 -26.69 28.57
C VAL A 350 1.71 -26.14 27.72
N ASN A 351 0.51 -26.11 28.29
CA ASN A 351 -0.74 -25.45 27.85
C ASN A 351 -0.90 -25.10 26.37
N TYR A 352 -1.91 -25.67 25.68
CA TYR A 352 -2.31 -25.31 24.29
C TYR A 352 -1.16 -24.95 23.32
N ASN A 353 -0.05 -25.70 23.38
CA ASN A 353 1.17 -25.48 22.56
C ASN A 353 2.01 -24.24 22.93
N SER A 354 1.97 -23.78 24.17
CA SER A 354 2.88 -22.73 24.66
C SER A 354 4.33 -23.19 24.69
N GLY A 355 4.57 -24.49 24.86
CA GLY A 355 5.91 -25.06 24.87
C GLY A 355 5.96 -26.45 25.49
N SER A 356 7.13 -26.85 25.95
CA SER A 356 7.34 -28.15 26.59
C SER A 356 8.49 -28.14 27.58
N VAL A 357 8.41 -29.00 28.60
CA VAL A 357 9.46 -29.16 29.61
C VAL A 357 10.30 -30.37 29.28
N TRP A 358 11.62 -30.19 29.33
CA TRP A 358 12.62 -31.19 28.98
C TRP A 358 13.67 -31.33 30.07
N LYS A 359 14.35 -32.47 30.06
CA LYS A 359 15.43 -32.82 30.99
C LYS A 359 16.65 -33.33 30.22
N ASN A 360 17.82 -32.87 30.64
CA ASN A 360 19.11 -33.44 30.22
C ASN A 360 20.00 -33.61 31.47
N GLY A 361 20.30 -34.87 31.84
CA GLY A 361 20.99 -35.15 33.09
C GLY A 361 20.17 -34.69 34.29
N ASN A 362 20.71 -33.78 35.10
CA ASN A 362 20.00 -33.19 36.24
C ASN A 362 19.44 -31.78 35.94
N ALA A 363 19.66 -31.26 34.73
CA ALA A 363 19.18 -29.94 34.32
C ALA A 363 17.80 -30.04 33.66
N PHE A 364 16.99 -29.00 33.86
CA PHE A 364 15.63 -28.89 33.33
C PHE A 364 15.51 -27.64 32.47
N TYR A 365 14.77 -27.79 31.37
CA TYR A 365 14.64 -26.78 30.35
C TYR A 365 13.18 -26.59 29.96
N TYR A 366 12.80 -25.35 29.68
CA TYR A 366 11.55 -25.00 29.02
C TYR A 366 11.87 -24.61 27.57
N PHE A 367 11.30 -25.37 26.63
CA PHE A 367 11.35 -25.11 25.20
C PHE A 367 10.09 -24.35 24.81
N ASP A 368 10.24 -23.07 24.53
CA ASP A 368 9.14 -22.15 24.24
C ASP A 368 8.58 -22.33 22.83
N GLN A 369 7.29 -22.06 22.66
CA GLN A 369 6.58 -22.01 21.37
C GLN A 369 5.69 -20.76 21.25
N LEU A 370 5.78 -19.80 22.18
CA LEU A 370 4.98 -18.57 22.15
C LEU A 370 5.63 -17.45 21.33
N GLY A 371 6.97 -17.41 21.31
CA GLY A 371 7.73 -16.48 20.49
C GLY A 371 7.78 -15.03 20.97
N ASP A 372 8.57 -14.22 20.27
CA ASP A 372 8.90 -12.82 20.63
C ASP A 372 7.65 -11.90 20.66
N SER A 373 6.62 -12.24 19.86
CA SER A 373 5.33 -11.52 19.85
C SER A 373 4.62 -11.53 21.21
N GLN A 374 4.90 -12.56 22.00
CA GLN A 374 4.40 -12.74 23.36
C GLN A 374 5.41 -12.27 24.40
N LEU A 375 6.41 -11.44 24.04
CA LEU A 375 7.48 -10.98 24.93
C LEU A 375 8.30 -12.11 25.57
N ILE A 376 8.19 -13.33 25.04
CA ILE A 376 9.00 -14.48 25.44
C ILE A 376 10.11 -14.61 24.42
N ARG A 377 11.28 -14.17 24.85
CA ARG A 377 12.36 -13.71 24.00
C ARG A 377 13.31 -14.81 23.54
N ALA A 378 13.39 -15.89 24.29
CA ALA A 378 14.30 -17.00 24.01
C ALA A 378 13.51 -18.25 23.67
N THR A 379 14.11 -19.11 22.86
CA THR A 379 13.48 -20.39 22.49
C THR A 379 13.77 -21.46 23.54
N VAL A 380 14.91 -21.36 24.23
CA VAL A 380 15.35 -22.30 25.26
C VAL A 380 15.65 -21.57 26.56
N TYR A 381 14.92 -21.92 27.61
CA TYR A 381 15.14 -21.44 28.96
C TYR A 381 15.64 -22.56 29.87
N HIS A 382 16.67 -22.28 30.67
CA HIS A 382 17.09 -23.12 31.78
C HIS A 382 16.21 -22.82 33.01
N ILE A 383 15.53 -23.84 33.53
CA ILE A 383 14.70 -23.74 34.73
C ILE A 383 15.59 -23.84 35.98
N ARG A 384 15.69 -22.74 36.74
CA ARG A 384 16.51 -22.64 37.96
C ARG A 384 15.75 -23.03 39.22
N ASP A 385 14.44 -22.82 39.23
CA ASP A 385 13.56 -23.18 40.34
C ASP A 385 12.81 -24.49 40.02
N PRO A 386 13.08 -25.59 40.74
CA PRO A 386 12.39 -26.87 40.53
C PRO A 386 10.87 -26.80 40.71
N GLN A 387 10.35 -25.85 41.51
CA GLN A 387 8.90 -25.69 41.68
C GLN A 387 8.21 -25.27 40.38
N THR A 388 8.89 -24.49 39.53
CA THR A 388 8.38 -24.05 38.24
C THR A 388 8.05 -25.21 37.30
N ILE A 389 8.74 -26.35 37.42
CA ILE A 389 8.47 -27.55 36.61
C ILE A 389 7.04 -28.05 36.85
N GLN A 390 6.62 -28.12 38.13
CA GLN A 390 5.28 -28.59 38.48
C GLN A 390 4.22 -27.59 38.01
N SER A 391 4.47 -26.30 38.13
CA SER A 391 3.56 -25.27 37.62
C SER A 391 3.39 -25.37 36.11
N LEU A 392 4.49 -25.47 35.35
CA LEU A 392 4.46 -25.63 33.89
C LEU A 392 3.65 -26.85 33.45
N LEU A 393 3.81 -27.99 34.14
CA LEU A 393 3.21 -29.26 33.72
C LEU A 393 1.78 -29.49 34.25
N LYS A 394 1.44 -28.98 35.45
CA LYS A 394 0.17 -29.32 36.11
C LYS A 394 -0.84 -28.19 36.13
N THR A 395 -0.41 -26.94 36.30
CA THR A 395 -1.33 -25.82 36.51
C THR A 395 -1.76 -25.15 35.20
N GLN A 396 -1.20 -25.57 34.06
CA GLN A 396 -1.50 -25.04 32.73
C GLN A 396 -1.41 -23.50 32.70
N PRO A 397 -0.21 -22.95 32.91
CA PRO A 397 -0.02 -21.51 33.12
C PRO A 397 -0.43 -20.68 31.91
N ARG A 398 -0.78 -19.41 32.17
CA ARG A 398 -0.96 -18.39 31.16
C ARG A 398 0.40 -17.85 30.72
N THR A 399 0.41 -17.19 29.56
CA THR A 399 1.60 -16.49 29.04
C THR A 399 2.18 -15.50 30.05
N ASP A 400 1.34 -14.78 30.80
CA ASP A 400 1.79 -13.82 31.82
C ASP A 400 2.51 -14.49 32.99
N ASP A 401 2.10 -15.70 33.39
CA ASP A 401 2.79 -16.46 34.45
C ASP A 401 4.20 -16.87 33.99
N ILE A 402 4.34 -17.26 32.72
CA ILE A 402 5.63 -17.60 32.11
C ILE A 402 6.55 -16.37 32.08
N ARG A 403 6.04 -15.21 31.66
CA ARG A 403 6.79 -13.94 31.70
C ARG A 403 7.24 -13.61 33.11
N GLN A 404 6.34 -13.71 34.09
CA GLN A 404 6.65 -13.44 35.49
C GLN A 404 7.78 -14.36 36.00
N TRP A 405 7.76 -15.65 35.70
CA TRP A 405 8.84 -16.55 36.11
C TRP A 405 10.18 -16.26 35.43
N ILE A 406 10.16 -15.74 34.19
CA ILE A 406 11.38 -15.25 33.52
C ILE A 406 11.90 -13.99 34.22
N ASP A 407 11.03 -13.03 34.52
CA ASP A 407 11.38 -11.79 35.22
C ASP A 407 11.93 -12.07 36.62
N GLU A 408 11.33 -13.02 37.35
CA GLU A 408 11.77 -13.51 38.66
C GLU A 408 13.05 -14.38 38.60
N GLN A 409 13.66 -14.58 37.43
CA GLN A 409 14.85 -15.40 37.21
C GLN A 409 14.69 -16.89 37.59
N LYS A 410 13.44 -17.36 37.72
CA LYS A 410 13.13 -18.79 37.90
C LYS A 410 13.38 -19.57 36.60
N MET A 411 13.26 -18.89 35.47
CA MET A 411 13.68 -19.37 34.16
C MET A 411 14.60 -18.33 33.52
N VAL A 412 15.78 -18.76 33.05
CA VAL A 412 16.75 -17.87 32.42
C VAL A 412 17.08 -18.36 31.02
N GLU A 413 17.27 -17.46 30.06
CA GLU A 413 17.73 -17.83 28.72
C GLU A 413 18.99 -18.69 28.83
N ALA A 414 18.98 -19.84 28.18
CA ALA A 414 20.09 -20.76 28.25
C ALA A 414 21.32 -20.17 27.55
N LYS A 415 22.51 -20.47 28.08
CA LYS A 415 23.76 -20.01 27.46
C LYS A 415 23.90 -20.60 26.05
N HIS A 416 24.40 -19.81 25.11
CA HIS A 416 24.48 -20.23 23.72
C HIS A 416 25.59 -19.52 22.94
N ILE A 417 25.92 -20.11 21.79
CA ILE A 417 26.82 -19.56 20.78
C ILE A 417 26.02 -19.37 19.49
N THR A 418 26.09 -18.19 18.89
CA THR A 418 25.50 -17.93 17.57
C THR A 418 26.37 -18.56 16.48
N LEU A 419 25.77 -19.42 15.66
CA LEU A 419 26.46 -20.06 14.53
C LEU A 419 26.18 -19.35 13.21
N VAL A 420 24.92 -18.98 12.97
CA VAL A 420 24.45 -18.35 11.72
C VAL A 420 23.42 -17.27 12.03
N GLU A 421 23.40 -16.19 11.25
CA GLU A 421 22.41 -15.12 11.33
C GLU A 421 21.83 -14.79 9.94
N ALA A 422 20.52 -14.91 9.79
CA ALA A 422 19.75 -14.38 8.66
C ALA A 422 19.10 -13.06 9.07
N LYS A 423 19.25 -12.01 8.26
CA LYS A 423 18.79 -10.67 8.59
C LYS A 423 18.15 -9.96 7.40
N THR A 424 16.97 -9.38 7.62
CA THR A 424 16.29 -8.50 6.67
C THR A 424 16.10 -7.13 7.29
N GLU A 425 16.60 -6.07 6.63
CA GLU A 425 16.48 -4.68 7.09
C GLU A 425 15.39 -3.93 6.33
N ASN A 426 14.44 -3.35 7.06
CA ASN A 426 13.42 -2.43 6.57
C ASN A 426 13.82 -1.00 6.91
N ARG A 427 14.10 -0.19 5.88
CA ARG A 427 14.29 1.26 6.05
C ARG A 427 13.01 2.01 5.70
N SER A 428 12.67 2.98 6.55
CA SER A 428 11.50 3.86 6.44
C SER A 428 11.77 5.08 5.54
N ASP A 429 12.90 5.11 4.84
CA ASP A 429 13.29 6.18 3.91
C ASP A 429 12.28 6.37 2.76
N LYS A 430 11.51 5.33 2.42
CA LYS A 430 10.39 5.45 1.47
C LYS A 430 9.31 6.46 1.90
N TYR A 431 9.14 6.76 3.19
CA TYR A 431 8.08 7.67 3.66
C TYR A 431 8.37 9.15 3.40
N TRP A 432 9.64 9.56 3.26
CA TRP A 432 9.95 10.98 2.99
C TRP A 432 9.42 11.44 1.62
N GLY A 433 9.40 10.55 0.63
CA GLY A 433 8.80 10.83 -0.69
C GLY A 433 7.29 11.08 -0.63
N PHE A 434 6.58 10.54 0.38
CA PHE A 434 5.15 10.75 0.59
C PHE A 434 4.87 11.92 1.55
N ILE A 435 5.67 12.06 2.61
CA ILE A 435 5.44 13.04 3.68
C ILE A 435 5.81 14.46 3.25
N ALA A 436 6.93 14.63 2.52
CA ALA A 436 7.38 15.96 2.11
C ALA A 436 6.34 16.74 1.26
N PRO A 437 5.71 16.15 0.21
CA PRO A 437 4.65 16.84 -0.52
C PRO A 437 3.42 17.11 0.35
N LEU A 438 3.10 16.22 1.29
CA LEU A 438 1.95 16.36 2.20
C LEU A 438 2.15 17.51 3.19
N ILE A 439 3.35 17.65 3.75
CA ILE A 439 3.75 18.81 4.57
C ILE A 439 3.68 20.10 3.76
N PHE A 440 4.15 20.08 2.50
CA PHE A 440 4.05 21.24 1.62
C PHE A 440 2.60 21.66 1.39
N VAL A 441 1.68 20.71 1.17
CA VAL A 441 0.23 20.99 1.05
C VAL A 441 -0.32 21.65 2.30
N VAL A 442 0.01 21.12 3.48
CA VAL A 442 -0.47 21.66 4.76
C VAL A 442 0.04 23.08 4.98
N ILE A 443 1.33 23.33 4.73
CA ILE A 443 1.93 24.66 4.86
C ILE A 443 1.31 25.64 3.86
N PHE A 444 1.17 25.24 2.59
CA PHE A 444 0.59 26.09 1.56
C PHE A 444 -0.89 26.40 1.81
N SER A 445 -1.66 25.41 2.26
CA SER A 445 -3.07 25.58 2.64
C SER A 445 -3.23 26.48 3.87
N ALA A 446 -2.36 26.31 4.88
CA ALA A 446 -2.32 27.15 6.07
C ALA A 446 -1.96 28.61 5.74
N LEU A 447 -0.98 28.82 4.84
CA LEU A 447 -0.63 30.14 4.33
C LEU A 447 -1.82 30.80 3.63
N ILE A 448 -2.49 30.08 2.72
CA ILE A 448 -3.68 30.57 2.00
C ILE A 448 -4.84 30.88 2.95
N TRP A 449 -5.08 30.03 3.95
CA TRP A 449 -6.10 30.29 4.96
C TRP A 449 -5.75 31.51 5.81
N LEU A 450 -4.48 31.70 6.18
CA LEU A 450 -3.99 32.93 6.80
C LEU A 450 -4.28 34.14 5.90
N PHE A 451 -3.98 34.06 4.60
CA PHE A 451 -4.28 35.13 3.64
C PHE A 451 -5.77 35.48 3.59
N LYS A 452 -6.67 34.48 3.59
CA LYS A 452 -8.12 34.69 3.60
C LYS A 452 -8.64 35.21 4.95
N ARG A 453 -8.19 34.66 6.08
CA ARG A 453 -8.69 34.98 7.43
C ARG A 453 -8.38 36.42 7.83
N PHE A 454 -7.24 36.95 7.41
CA PHE A 454 -6.82 38.31 7.74
C PHE A 454 -7.25 39.36 6.70
N ASN A 455 -8.04 38.98 5.69
CA ASN A 455 -8.53 39.88 4.64
C ASN A 455 -7.39 40.76 4.08
N LEU A 456 -6.22 40.16 3.87
CA LEU A 456 -5.07 40.84 3.31
C LEU A 456 -5.46 41.25 1.89
N ASN A 457 -5.84 42.52 1.72
CA ASN A 457 -6.23 43.07 0.43
C ASN A 457 -5.13 42.77 -0.61
N PHE A 458 -5.54 42.48 -1.84
CA PHE A 458 -4.63 42.25 -2.97
C PHE A 458 -4.57 43.48 -3.88
N ALA A 459 -4.77 44.67 -3.31
CA ALA A 459 -4.56 45.88 -4.09
C ALA A 459 -3.11 45.84 -4.62
N PRO A 460 -2.86 46.20 -5.89
CA PRO A 460 -1.52 46.18 -6.46
C PRO A 460 -0.52 47.06 -5.70
N PHE A 461 -1.05 48.06 -4.97
CA PHE A 461 -0.29 48.94 -4.11
C PHE A 461 -1.18 49.51 -2.99
N TYR A 462 -0.52 50.07 -1.97
CA TYR A 462 -1.13 50.86 -0.90
C TYR A 462 -0.46 52.20 -0.78
N ILE A 463 -1.21 53.24 -0.41
CA ILE A 463 -0.64 54.54 -0.07
C ILE A 463 -0.67 54.70 1.45
N ARG A 464 0.51 54.78 2.06
CA ARG A 464 0.70 55.03 3.50
C ARG A 464 1.93 55.88 3.73
N ASN A 465 1.89 56.77 4.73
CA ASN A 465 3.02 57.59 5.14
C ASN A 465 3.68 58.34 3.97
N HIS A 466 2.88 58.97 3.09
CA HIS A 466 3.34 59.68 1.89
C HIS A 466 4.18 58.84 0.91
N LYS A 467 3.99 57.52 0.91
CA LYS A 467 4.63 56.58 -0.01
C LYS A 467 3.58 55.67 -0.66
N LEU A 468 3.79 55.36 -1.93
CA LEU A 468 3.12 54.26 -2.64
C LEU A 468 3.95 52.99 -2.44
N ILE A 469 3.37 52.00 -1.77
CA ILE A 469 3.99 50.71 -1.44
C ILE A 469 3.40 49.66 -2.37
N VAL A 470 4.22 49.03 -3.20
CA VAL A 470 3.81 47.97 -4.12
C VAL A 470 3.63 46.67 -3.34
N SER A 471 2.53 45.96 -3.61
CA SER A 471 2.19 44.70 -2.96
C SER A 471 2.92 43.51 -3.61
N ASN A 472 4.25 43.53 -3.52
CA ASN A 472 5.14 42.44 -3.92
C ASN A 472 5.90 41.86 -2.71
N LEU A 473 6.62 40.75 -2.92
CA LEU A 473 7.37 40.07 -1.86
C LEU A 473 8.36 40.99 -1.12
N MET A 474 8.92 41.97 -1.82
CA MET A 474 9.91 42.92 -1.29
C MET A 474 9.28 44.22 -0.73
N LEU A 475 7.95 44.37 -0.82
CA LEU A 475 7.19 45.55 -0.40
C LEU A 475 7.82 46.89 -0.81
N THR A 476 8.22 47.00 -2.09
CA THR A 476 8.96 48.17 -2.58
C THR A 476 8.15 49.45 -2.47
N ALA A 477 8.74 50.51 -1.88
CA ALA A 477 8.05 51.76 -1.59
C ALA A 477 8.63 52.97 -2.35
N TYR A 478 7.75 53.83 -2.85
CA TYR A 478 8.07 55.01 -3.65
C TYR A 478 7.50 56.26 -2.98
N PRO A 479 8.32 57.26 -2.59
CA PRO A 479 7.81 58.53 -2.09
C PRO A 479 6.91 59.21 -3.13
N ILE A 480 5.72 59.65 -2.74
CA ILE A 480 4.73 60.25 -3.65
C ILE A 480 5.33 61.45 -4.39
N ALA A 481 6.10 62.28 -3.69
CA ALA A 481 6.78 63.46 -4.25
C ALA A 481 7.80 63.14 -5.36
N GLN A 482 8.20 61.87 -5.50
CA GLN A 482 9.11 61.43 -6.56
C GLN A 482 8.37 60.83 -7.75
N ILE A 483 7.07 60.56 -7.63
CA ILE A 483 6.27 59.89 -8.67
C ILE A 483 5.75 60.96 -9.63
N GLN A 484 6.22 60.90 -10.87
CA GLN A 484 5.66 61.68 -11.97
C GLN A 484 4.31 61.12 -12.40
N GLN A 485 4.25 59.80 -12.64
CA GLN A 485 3.02 59.13 -13.04
C GLN A 485 3.07 57.62 -12.79
N VAL A 486 1.89 56.99 -12.72
CA VAL A 486 1.72 55.54 -12.76
C VAL A 486 1.13 55.14 -14.11
N GLU A 487 1.80 54.22 -14.81
CA GLU A 487 1.38 53.74 -16.13
C GLU A 487 0.79 52.33 -16.00
N PHE A 488 -0.49 52.18 -16.36
CA PHE A 488 -1.17 50.90 -16.45
C PHE A 488 -1.16 50.36 -17.89
N SER A 489 -1.22 49.04 -18.05
CA SER A 489 -1.38 48.36 -19.34
C SER A 489 -2.06 47.00 -19.12
N ILE A 490 -2.70 46.47 -20.16
CA ILE A 490 -3.36 45.17 -20.13
C ILE A 490 -2.77 44.28 -21.22
N ASN A 491 -2.29 43.09 -20.86
CA ASN A 491 -1.74 42.14 -21.81
C ASN A 491 -2.57 40.85 -21.83
N ARG A 492 -2.67 40.23 -23.00
CA ARG A 492 -3.30 38.91 -23.15
C ARG A 492 -2.33 37.82 -22.67
N THR A 493 -2.81 36.87 -21.87
CA THR A 493 -1.98 35.77 -21.39
C THR A 493 -1.79 34.73 -22.51
N THR A 494 -0.58 34.19 -22.66
CA THR A 494 -0.22 33.26 -23.75
C THR A 494 -0.75 31.83 -23.57
N HIS A 495 -1.07 31.45 -22.32
CA HIS A 495 -1.47 30.07 -21.98
C HIS A 495 -2.96 29.94 -21.58
N THR A 496 -3.67 31.04 -21.37
CA THR A 496 -5.07 31.08 -20.94
C THR A 496 -5.82 32.13 -21.76
N LYS A 497 -7.10 31.92 -22.09
CA LYS A 497 -7.88 32.86 -22.95
C LYS A 497 -8.30 34.16 -22.24
N GLY A 498 -7.43 34.78 -21.43
CA GLY A 498 -7.78 36.00 -20.69
C GLY A 498 -6.66 37.03 -20.61
N TYR A 499 -6.81 37.97 -19.69
CA TYR A 499 -5.97 39.17 -19.60
C TYR A 499 -5.34 39.32 -18.21
N ILE A 500 -4.20 40.01 -18.15
CA ILE A 500 -3.52 40.39 -16.91
C ILE A 500 -3.18 41.88 -16.94
N GLY A 501 -3.38 42.55 -15.80
CA GLY A 501 -3.01 43.94 -15.63
C GLY A 501 -1.53 44.08 -15.30
N HIS A 502 -0.91 45.13 -15.83
CA HIS A 502 0.43 45.55 -15.45
C HIS A 502 0.46 47.02 -15.06
N PHE A 503 1.31 47.38 -14.12
CA PHE A 503 1.59 48.79 -13.84
C PHE A 503 3.09 49.07 -13.63
N ARG A 504 3.49 50.30 -13.88
CA ARG A 504 4.84 50.84 -13.63
C ARG A 504 4.76 52.22 -13.02
N ILE A 505 5.78 52.55 -12.23
CA ILE A 505 5.92 53.85 -11.60
C ILE A 505 7.03 54.61 -12.33
N VAL A 506 6.72 55.79 -12.83
CA VAL A 506 7.65 56.71 -13.48
C VAL A 506 7.96 57.84 -12.49
N GLN A 507 9.24 58.08 -12.23
CA GLN A 507 9.69 59.13 -11.33
C GLN A 507 10.03 60.41 -12.08
N HIS A 508 9.99 61.57 -11.40
CA HIS A 508 10.34 62.87 -12.00
C HIS A 508 11.77 62.94 -12.55
N ASN A 509 12.69 62.10 -12.06
CA ASN A 509 14.06 61.98 -12.55
C ASN A 509 14.19 61.09 -13.81
N GLY A 510 13.07 60.65 -14.40
CA GLY A 510 13.02 59.77 -15.57
C GLY A 510 13.22 58.29 -15.28
N LYS A 511 13.53 57.88 -14.04
CA LYS A 511 13.67 56.46 -13.67
C LYS A 511 12.30 55.77 -13.69
N ARG A 512 12.28 54.53 -14.18
CA ARG A 512 11.07 53.69 -14.25
C ARG A 512 11.25 52.46 -13.38
N SER A 513 10.20 52.07 -12.66
CA SER A 513 10.18 50.79 -11.97
C SER A 513 10.14 49.62 -12.96
N MET A 514 10.44 48.41 -12.46
CA MET A 514 10.03 47.19 -13.14
C MET A 514 8.50 47.12 -13.30
N SER A 515 8.03 46.29 -14.22
CA SER A 515 6.60 46.00 -14.41
C SER A 515 6.08 45.13 -13.27
N PHE A 516 4.96 45.52 -12.68
CA PHE A 516 4.27 44.73 -11.67
C PHE A 516 2.95 44.20 -12.23
N ASN A 517 2.62 42.95 -11.93
CA ASN A 517 1.41 42.29 -12.42
C ASN A 517 0.30 42.39 -11.38
N PHE A 518 -0.95 42.48 -11.82
CA PHE A 518 -2.12 42.42 -10.96
C PHE A 518 -3.34 41.83 -11.67
N SER A 519 -4.29 41.35 -10.86
CA SER A 519 -5.62 40.90 -11.28
C SER A 519 -6.69 41.68 -10.52
N SER A 520 -7.91 41.70 -11.06
CA SER A 520 -9.06 42.34 -10.41
C SER A 520 -9.67 41.48 -9.29
N LYS A 521 -9.41 40.17 -9.29
CA LYS A 521 -9.96 39.20 -8.35
C LYS A 521 -8.90 38.18 -7.91
N LEU A 522 -9.07 37.65 -6.69
CA LEU A 522 -8.29 36.52 -6.18
C LEU A 522 -8.90 35.20 -6.67
N SER A 523 -8.76 34.93 -7.96
CA SER A 523 -9.26 33.71 -8.60
C SER A 523 -8.22 33.14 -9.56
N LEU A 524 -8.27 31.83 -9.77
CA LEU A 524 -7.58 31.17 -10.88
C LEU A 524 -8.29 31.43 -12.23
N ASN A 525 -9.51 31.99 -12.20
CA ASN A 525 -10.19 32.46 -13.40
C ASN A 525 -9.52 33.73 -13.91
N VAL A 526 -9.11 33.70 -15.17
CA VAL A 526 -8.54 34.86 -15.84
C VAL A 526 -9.53 36.03 -15.89
N ASP A 527 -9.00 37.25 -15.80
CA ASP A 527 -9.83 38.44 -15.97
C ASP A 527 -10.20 38.64 -17.45
N SER A 528 -11.41 39.13 -17.67
CA SER A 528 -11.78 39.76 -18.93
C SER A 528 -11.16 41.16 -19.01
N GLN A 529 -10.99 41.66 -20.23
CA GLN A 529 -10.47 43.01 -20.45
C GLN A 529 -11.38 44.08 -19.82
N ALA A 530 -12.70 43.87 -19.83
CA ALA A 530 -13.67 44.78 -19.22
C ALA A 530 -13.52 44.86 -17.69
N GLU A 531 -13.34 43.71 -17.02
CA GLU A 531 -13.10 43.66 -15.57
C GLU A 531 -11.81 44.41 -15.18
N LEU A 532 -10.71 44.21 -15.94
CA LEU A 532 -9.45 44.92 -15.68
C LEU A 532 -9.57 46.42 -15.94
N ASN A 533 -10.26 46.85 -16.99
CA ASN A 533 -10.49 48.27 -17.25
C ASN A 533 -11.22 48.94 -16.09
N GLN A 534 -12.32 48.34 -15.62
CA GLN A 534 -13.08 48.88 -14.50
C GLN A 534 -12.25 48.91 -13.20
N TYR A 535 -11.43 47.89 -12.97
CA TYR A 535 -10.56 47.88 -11.79
C TYR A 535 -9.43 48.92 -11.89
N ILE A 536 -8.85 49.12 -13.07
CA ILE A 536 -7.85 50.18 -13.32
C ILE A 536 -8.46 51.55 -13.05
N GLU A 537 -9.68 51.82 -13.49
CA GLU A 537 -10.37 53.09 -13.22
C GLU A 537 -10.45 53.38 -11.71
N GLN A 538 -10.78 52.37 -10.90
CA GLN A 538 -10.80 52.50 -9.44
C GLN A 538 -9.41 52.82 -8.87
N LEU A 539 -8.36 52.14 -9.36
CA LEU A 539 -6.98 52.40 -8.94
C LEU A 539 -6.50 53.80 -9.36
N GLN A 540 -6.89 54.28 -10.54
CA GLN A 540 -6.57 55.62 -11.02
C GLN A 540 -7.26 56.70 -10.18
N GLN A 541 -8.52 56.50 -9.81
CA GLN A 541 -9.23 57.38 -8.88
C GLN A 541 -8.54 57.44 -7.52
N GLN A 542 -8.12 56.28 -6.99
CA GLN A 542 -7.37 56.21 -5.74
C GLN A 542 -6.04 56.98 -5.84
N LEU A 543 -5.31 56.86 -6.94
CA LEU A 543 -4.06 57.61 -7.17
C LEU A 543 -4.31 59.12 -7.25
N ALA A 544 -5.38 59.53 -7.96
CA ALA A 544 -5.75 60.94 -8.12
C ALA A 544 -6.10 61.62 -6.80
N GLN A 545 -6.77 60.90 -5.87
CA GLN A 545 -7.04 61.40 -4.50
C GLN A 545 -5.76 61.76 -3.73
N HIS A 546 -4.63 61.15 -4.09
CA HIS A 546 -3.31 61.42 -3.50
C HIS A 546 -2.42 62.29 -4.40
N GLY A 547 -2.99 62.96 -5.41
CA GLY A 547 -2.25 63.86 -6.30
C GLY A 547 -1.33 63.17 -7.30
N ILE A 548 -1.48 61.85 -7.51
CA ILE A 548 -0.63 61.08 -8.42
C ILE A 548 -1.32 60.96 -9.78
N HIS A 549 -0.65 61.45 -10.83
CA HIS A 549 -1.13 61.29 -12.20
C HIS A 549 -1.02 59.82 -12.65
N SER A 550 -1.99 59.34 -13.43
CA SER A 550 -1.94 57.99 -13.97
C SER A 550 -2.54 57.89 -15.36
N ILE A 551 -2.00 56.98 -16.17
CA ILE A 551 -2.43 56.75 -17.55
C ILE A 551 -2.63 55.25 -17.81
N LEU A 552 -3.60 54.92 -18.68
CA LEU A 552 -3.75 53.59 -19.24
C LEU A 552 -3.16 53.57 -20.65
N LYS A 553 -2.08 52.80 -20.84
CA LYS A 553 -1.48 52.54 -22.16
C LYS A 553 -2.30 51.47 -22.87
N LYS A 554 -2.77 51.79 -24.07
CA LYS A 554 -3.45 50.85 -24.96
C LYS A 554 -2.49 49.86 -25.57
#